data_AF-A0A9P5YQ47-F1
#
_entry.id   AF-A0A9P5YQ47-F1
#
_cell.length_a   1.000
_cell.length_b   1.000
_cell.length_c   1.000
_cell.angle_alpha   90.00
_cell.angle_beta   90.00
_cell.angle_gamma   90.00
#
_symmetry.space_group_name_H-M   'P 1'
#
loop_
_entity.id
_entity.type
_entity.pdbx_description
1 polymer ?
#
loop_
_entity_poly.entity_id
_entity_poly.type
_entity_poly.pdbx_seq_one_letter_code
_entity_poly.pdbx_strand_id
1 'polypeptide(L)'
;MIRLLDRYSDRWHKLKLNGPPALLDFFNKPDQDERELQQLRVLDLSIPTKLHNRNQTLYLSCGPHAAQLESLSIKGYMFVKFVNMNLNHLTQLTMVNVSLPTCLEAVRIIPGLVNCVFEGCSMGRLNNDFLLPRKPIKNKTVQRLQFIGDGALFGAISHHLMCSSLESLLVNNTNGECQNSAYSIISFLEKSRCSLECLSLVHVNLILDEEYKAVTSLCELMPTIRSFHPDFSGDFDSFPVHLFKVLSKFSIIDKRKVPQYLPLLSSLSLKSKIFYQWDSLLDIFGPHTPRSITRHRRALKHVTILVLDPHDRSVGERGNLAVAYNIDVPILKTILWLRDSAGVTWDVKSGSDEDEVIALAVRWYRGSGPVVRTAI
;
A
#
# COMPACT_ATOMS: atom_id res chain seq x y z
N MET A 1 32.86 9.79 20.78
CA MET A 1 31.84 9.76 19.70
C MET A 1 30.83 10.88 19.85
N ILE A 2 30.05 10.97 20.93
CA ILE A 2 29.02 12.01 21.14
C ILE A 2 29.56 13.44 20.96
N ARG A 3 30.70 13.78 21.58
CA ARG A 3 31.38 15.09 21.41
C ARG A 3 31.82 15.40 19.96
N LEU A 4 32.02 14.38 19.13
CA LEU A 4 32.30 14.57 17.70
C LEU A 4 31.03 14.83 16.91
N LEU A 5 29.89 14.27 17.35
CA LEU A 5 28.61 14.53 16.70
C LEU A 5 28.22 16.00 16.89
N ASP A 6 28.43 16.50 18.10
CA ASP A 6 28.25 17.89 18.49
C ASP A 6 29.09 18.87 17.65
N ARG A 7 30.41 18.63 17.62
CA ARG A 7 31.39 19.55 17.01
C ARG A 7 31.20 19.77 15.50
N TYR A 8 30.52 18.86 14.81
CA TYR A 8 30.32 18.93 13.36
C TYR A 8 28.84 18.91 12.96
N SER A 9 27.94 19.09 13.92
CA SER A 9 26.49 19.03 13.71
C SER A 9 25.96 20.07 12.71
N ASP A 10 26.66 21.21 12.61
CA ASP A 10 26.42 22.26 11.64
C ASP A 10 26.55 21.79 10.19
N ARG A 11 27.29 20.70 9.93
CA ARG A 11 27.51 20.17 8.58
C ARG A 11 26.50 19.08 8.20
N TRP A 12 25.63 18.69 9.11
CA TRP A 12 24.87 17.46 8.97
C TRP A 12 23.49 17.74 8.45
N HIS A 13 23.29 17.47 7.16
CA HIS A 13 21.96 17.52 6.56
C HIS A 13 21.14 16.25 6.88
N LYS A 14 21.81 15.10 6.89
CA LYS A 14 21.22 13.79 7.17
C LYS A 14 22.07 13.07 8.21
N LEU A 15 21.42 12.60 9.26
CA LEU A 15 22.05 11.83 10.32
C LEU A 15 21.34 10.50 10.50
N LYS A 16 22.11 9.41 10.45
CA LYS A 16 21.64 8.06 10.77
C LYS A 16 22.36 7.55 12.00
N LEU A 17 21.62 7.34 13.08
CA LEU A 17 22.14 6.83 14.35
C LEU A 17 21.64 5.42 14.59
N ASN A 18 22.57 4.54 14.94
CA ASN A 18 22.27 3.20 15.43
C ASN A 18 22.86 3.06 16.83
N GLY A 19 22.02 2.91 17.85
CA GLY A 19 22.50 2.78 19.23
C GLY A 19 21.40 2.89 20.29
N PRO A 20 21.76 2.91 21.58
CA PRO A 20 20.80 2.93 22.67
C PRO A 20 20.04 4.28 22.73
N PRO A 21 18.82 4.29 23.31
CA PRO A 21 18.02 5.50 23.51
C PRO A 21 18.78 6.66 24.16
N ALA A 22 19.72 6.35 25.07
CA ALA A 22 20.55 7.34 25.77
C ALA A 22 21.42 8.22 24.84
N LEU A 23 21.68 7.79 23.59
CA LEU A 23 22.33 8.66 22.61
C LEU A 23 21.44 9.83 22.17
N LEU A 24 20.13 9.70 22.34
CA LEU A 24 19.13 10.69 21.93
C LEU A 24 18.91 11.74 23.00
N ASP A 25 19.14 11.39 24.28
CA ASP A 25 19.18 12.35 25.38
C ASP A 25 20.24 13.44 25.17
N PHE A 26 21.20 13.22 24.26
CA PHE A 26 22.15 14.24 23.85
C PHE A 26 21.50 15.42 23.13
N PHE A 27 20.50 15.16 22.27
CA PHE A 27 19.74 16.22 21.59
C PHE A 27 18.80 16.99 22.55
N ASN A 28 18.68 16.52 23.79
CA ASN A 28 17.78 17.06 24.81
C ASN A 28 18.46 18.09 25.73
N LYS A 29 19.74 18.41 25.56
CA LYS A 29 20.44 19.34 26.46
C LYS A 29 20.12 20.80 26.10
N PRO A 30 19.46 21.56 27.00
CA PRO A 30 19.08 22.95 26.75
C PRO A 30 20.28 23.93 26.79
N ASP A 31 21.40 23.53 27.39
CA ASP A 31 22.54 24.42 27.70
C ASP A 31 23.66 24.43 26.64
N GLN A 32 23.47 23.80 25.47
CA GLN A 32 24.43 23.93 24.38
C GLN A 32 24.11 25.16 23.55
N ASP A 33 25.12 26.02 23.37
CA ASP A 33 25.06 27.24 22.57
C ASP A 33 24.19 27.05 21.32
N GLU A 34 23.21 27.94 21.13
CA GLU A 34 22.05 27.88 20.21
C GLU A 34 22.34 27.60 18.71
N ARG A 35 23.59 27.33 18.34
CA ARG A 35 24.09 27.38 16.96
C ARG A 35 24.19 26.03 16.25
N GLU A 36 24.15 24.91 16.95
CA GLU A 36 24.85 23.72 16.42
C GLU A 36 23.98 22.79 15.53
N LEU A 37 22.65 22.71 15.70
CA LEU A 37 21.80 21.79 14.90
C LEU A 37 20.97 22.44 13.79
N GLN A 38 21.32 23.64 13.31
CA GLN A 38 20.43 24.37 12.38
C GLN A 38 20.24 23.69 11.01
N GLN A 39 21.16 22.83 10.56
CA GLN A 39 21.14 22.25 9.21
C GLN A 39 20.49 20.86 9.08
N LEU A 40 20.19 20.18 10.20
CA LEU A 40 19.67 18.82 10.16
C LEU A 40 18.25 18.76 9.57
N ARG A 41 18.09 18.07 8.43
CA ARG A 41 16.78 17.88 7.78
C ARG A 41 16.24 16.47 7.92
N VAL A 42 17.14 15.48 8.02
CA VAL A 42 16.77 14.07 8.06
C VAL A 42 17.43 13.39 9.25
N LEU A 43 16.61 12.77 10.10
CA LEU A 43 17.08 12.01 11.26
C LEU A 43 16.54 10.57 11.20
N ASP A 44 17.46 9.62 11.07
CA ASP A 44 17.16 8.18 11.05
C ASP A 44 17.69 7.53 12.33
N LEU A 45 16.79 7.09 13.21
CA LEU A 45 17.11 6.49 14.49
C LEU A 45 16.79 5.01 14.47
N SER A 46 17.79 4.17 14.75
CA SER A 46 17.62 2.73 14.89
C SER A 46 18.14 2.28 16.24
N ILE A 47 17.29 1.60 17.01
CA ILE A 47 17.62 1.15 18.35
C ILE A 47 17.68 -0.38 18.34
N PRO A 48 18.86 -0.98 18.59
CA PRO A 48 19.02 -2.42 18.56
C PRO A 48 18.10 -3.15 19.53
N THR A 49 17.45 -4.20 19.06
CA THR A 49 16.53 -5.03 19.86
C THR A 49 17.19 -5.62 21.11
N LYS A 50 18.48 -5.97 21.03
CA LYS A 50 19.26 -6.54 22.13
C LYS A 50 19.47 -5.57 23.29
N LEU A 51 19.42 -4.27 23.03
CA LEU A 51 19.64 -3.21 24.03
C LEU A 51 18.33 -2.72 24.65
N HIS A 52 17.21 -3.35 24.31
CA HIS A 52 15.90 -2.81 24.57
C HIS A 52 15.24 -3.43 25.80
N ASN A 53 14.96 -2.59 26.79
CA ASN A 53 14.02 -2.93 27.85
C ASN A 53 12.61 -2.48 27.41
N ARG A 54 11.68 -3.44 27.28
CA ARG A 54 10.30 -3.25 26.78
C ARG A 54 9.49 -2.18 27.52
N ASN A 55 9.95 -1.73 28.68
CA ASN A 55 9.30 -0.70 29.48
C ASN A 55 9.93 0.70 29.34
N GLN A 56 10.92 0.88 28.46
CA GLN A 56 11.55 2.19 28.27
C GLN A 56 10.70 3.10 27.38
N THR A 57 10.50 4.33 27.84
CA THR A 57 10.01 5.44 27.04
C THR A 57 11.20 6.24 26.53
N LEU A 58 11.28 6.43 25.23
CA LEU A 58 12.23 7.32 24.60
C LEU A 58 11.66 8.74 24.61
N TYR A 59 12.39 9.69 25.18
CA TYR A 59 12.06 11.10 25.10
C TYR A 59 12.88 11.73 23.98
N LEU A 60 12.20 12.12 22.91
CA LEU A 60 12.81 12.87 21.81
C LEU A 60 12.59 14.35 22.06
N SER A 61 13.67 15.07 22.35
CA SER A 61 13.74 16.52 22.32
C SER A 61 14.80 16.95 21.31
N CYS A 62 14.49 18.01 20.62
CA CYS A 62 15.37 18.77 19.74
C CYS A 62 14.99 20.19 20.09
N GLY A 63 15.91 20.97 20.65
CA GLY A 63 15.59 22.30 21.18
C GLY A 63 14.79 23.18 20.20
N PRO A 64 14.21 24.30 20.66
CA PRO A 64 13.33 25.14 19.84
C PRO A 64 13.99 25.69 18.56
N HIS A 65 15.32 25.70 18.49
CA HIS A 65 16.13 26.12 17.34
C HIS A 65 16.82 24.97 16.61
N ALA A 66 16.70 23.74 17.12
CA ALA A 66 17.20 22.56 16.45
C ALA A 66 16.36 22.32 15.20
N ALA A 67 17.00 22.60 14.05
CA ALA A 67 16.73 22.07 12.74
C ALA A 67 15.28 22.08 12.23
N GLN A 68 15.07 22.62 11.03
CA GLN A 68 13.85 22.43 10.25
C GLN A 68 13.76 20.96 9.79
N LEU A 69 13.58 20.03 10.73
CA LEU A 69 13.58 18.60 10.47
C LEU A 69 12.41 18.29 9.54
N GLU A 70 12.71 17.82 8.34
CA GLU A 70 11.74 17.49 7.31
C GLU A 70 11.34 16.01 7.34
N SER A 71 12.26 15.14 7.80
CA SER A 71 12.05 13.69 7.85
C SER A 71 12.60 13.08 9.14
N LEU A 72 11.79 12.22 9.76
CA LEU A 72 12.11 11.48 10.96
C LEU A 72 11.78 9.99 10.77
N SER A 73 12.78 9.13 10.93
CA SER A 73 12.62 7.68 10.99
C SER A 73 13.01 7.17 12.36
N ILE A 74 12.16 6.38 13.01
CA ILE A 74 12.42 5.75 14.30
C ILE A 74 12.15 4.26 14.16
N LYS A 75 13.15 3.44 14.48
CA LYS A 75 13.07 1.98 14.42
C LYS A 75 13.43 1.39 15.78
N GLY A 76 12.47 0.77 16.46
CA GLY A 76 12.69 0.03 17.70
C GLY A 76 11.41 -0.17 18.53
N TYR A 77 11.47 -1.09 19.49
CA TYR A 77 10.32 -1.64 20.23
C TYR A 77 9.80 -0.78 21.41
N MET A 78 9.67 0.53 21.28
CA MET A 78 9.43 1.41 22.45
C MET A 78 8.23 2.34 22.35
N PHE A 79 7.94 2.99 23.47
CA PHE A 79 7.13 4.21 23.51
C PHE A 79 8.03 5.40 23.20
N VAL A 80 7.54 6.33 22.39
CA VAL A 80 8.25 7.58 22.09
C VAL A 80 7.39 8.74 22.55
N LYS A 81 8.00 9.66 23.29
CA LYS A 81 7.41 10.92 23.70
C LYS A 81 8.21 12.05 23.06
N PHE A 82 7.53 12.88 22.30
CA PHE A 82 8.10 14.11 21.76
C PHE A 82 8.00 15.20 22.84
N VAL A 83 9.13 15.83 23.14
CA VAL A 83 9.26 16.86 24.17
C VAL A 83 10.01 18.03 23.55
N ASN A 84 9.48 19.25 23.63
CA ASN A 84 10.15 20.47 23.18
C ASN A 84 10.68 20.47 21.72
N MET A 85 10.22 19.56 20.86
CA MET A 85 10.59 19.52 19.44
C MET A 85 9.73 20.47 18.61
N ASN A 86 10.37 21.28 17.76
CA ASN A 86 9.66 21.99 16.70
C ASN A 86 9.34 21.03 15.54
N LEU A 87 8.12 20.49 15.54
CA LEU A 87 7.65 19.52 14.54
C LEU A 87 6.95 20.17 13.33
N ASN A 88 6.96 21.50 13.23
CA ASN A 88 6.21 22.23 12.20
C ASN A 88 6.72 21.95 10.77
N HIS A 89 8.00 21.64 10.63
CA HIS A 89 8.63 21.34 9.34
C HIS A 89 8.62 19.85 8.98
N LEU A 90 8.21 18.98 9.90
CA LEU A 90 8.28 17.55 9.72
C LEU A 90 7.18 17.07 8.77
N THR A 91 7.59 16.67 7.57
CA THR A 91 6.70 16.21 6.49
C THR A 91 6.70 14.71 6.31
N GLN A 92 7.75 14.02 6.77
CA GLN A 92 7.88 12.57 6.64
C GLN A 92 8.12 11.91 7.99
N LEU A 93 7.31 10.91 8.32
CA LEU A 93 7.44 10.11 9.53
C LEU A 93 7.47 8.62 9.16
N THR A 94 8.47 7.90 9.65
CA THR A 94 8.52 6.44 9.59
C THR A 94 8.72 5.88 10.99
N MET A 95 7.79 5.07 11.46
CA MET A 95 7.87 4.40 12.76
C MET A 95 7.83 2.88 12.57
N VAL A 96 8.91 2.22 12.92
CA VAL A 96 9.09 0.77 12.78
C VAL A 96 9.21 0.13 14.16
N ASN A 97 8.38 -0.87 14.44
CA ASN A 97 8.27 -1.57 15.71
C ASN A 97 7.84 -0.69 16.90
N VAL A 98 7.32 0.51 16.66
CA VAL A 98 6.89 1.45 17.70
C VAL A 98 5.47 1.14 18.16
N SER A 99 5.11 1.53 19.40
CA SER A 99 3.73 1.35 19.88
C SER A 99 2.73 2.19 19.05
N LEU A 100 1.56 1.62 18.77
CA LEU A 100 0.50 2.27 18.01
C LEU A 100 0.00 3.57 18.69
N PRO A 101 -0.21 3.63 20.01
CA PRO A 101 -0.56 4.88 20.68
C PRO A 101 0.46 6.00 20.42
N THR A 102 1.76 5.69 20.45
CA THR A 102 2.82 6.64 20.10
C THR A 102 2.74 7.09 18.65
N CYS A 103 2.48 6.16 17.72
CA CYS A 103 2.31 6.47 16.29
C CYS A 103 1.16 7.45 16.05
N LEU A 104 0.02 7.21 16.70
CA LEU A 104 -1.16 8.08 16.62
C LEU A 104 -0.89 9.44 17.28
N GLU A 105 -0.23 9.46 18.43
CA GLU A 105 0.16 10.70 19.10
C GLU A 105 1.07 11.55 18.20
N ALA A 106 2.03 10.94 17.51
CA ALA A 106 2.90 11.62 16.57
C ALA A 106 2.09 12.29 15.44
N VAL A 107 1.16 11.56 14.81
CA VAL A 107 0.29 12.12 13.75
C VAL A 107 -0.59 13.27 14.27
N ARG A 108 -0.96 13.24 15.56
CA ARG A 108 -1.74 14.30 16.20
C ARG A 108 -0.93 15.59 16.38
N ILE A 109 0.34 15.49 16.76
CA ILE A 109 1.16 16.65 17.13
C ILE A 109 2.00 17.22 15.98
N ILE A 110 2.13 16.49 14.86
CA ILE A 110 2.90 16.93 13.68
C ILE A 110 1.93 17.53 12.65
N PRO A 111 1.76 18.87 12.60
CA PRO A 111 0.76 19.49 11.73
C PRO A 111 1.12 19.40 10.24
N GLY A 112 2.42 19.41 9.91
CA GLY A 112 2.92 19.40 8.53
C GLY A 112 3.10 18.02 7.91
N LEU A 113 2.62 16.95 8.57
CA LEU A 113 2.90 15.58 8.16
C LEU A 113 2.24 15.24 6.83
N VAL A 114 3.03 14.92 5.81
CA VAL A 114 2.56 14.55 4.45
C VAL A 114 2.62 13.05 4.22
N ASN A 115 3.72 12.41 4.63
CA ASN A 115 3.96 10.97 4.44
C ASN A 115 4.16 10.28 5.79
N CYS A 116 3.40 9.22 6.02
CA CYS A 116 3.41 8.47 7.27
C CYS A 116 3.53 6.97 7.00
N VAL A 117 4.54 6.33 7.59
CA VAL A 117 4.79 4.89 7.48
C VAL A 117 4.81 4.27 8.87
N PHE A 118 3.95 3.27 9.07
CA PHE A 118 3.86 2.47 10.28
C PHE A 118 4.16 1.01 9.94
N GLU A 119 5.21 0.46 10.53
CA GLU A 119 5.66 -0.91 10.26
C GLU A 119 5.86 -1.67 11.57
N GLY A 120 5.34 -2.89 11.68
CA GLY A 120 5.53 -3.74 12.85
C GLY A 120 4.99 -3.15 14.16
N CYS A 121 3.99 -2.26 14.09
CA CYS A 121 3.43 -1.63 15.28
C CYS A 121 2.89 -2.65 16.29
N SER A 122 2.80 -2.26 17.56
CA SER A 122 2.17 -3.07 18.60
C SER A 122 1.28 -2.21 19.51
N MET A 123 0.31 -2.81 20.20
CA MET A 123 -0.50 -2.05 21.19
C MET A 123 0.31 -1.60 22.41
N GLY A 124 1.55 -2.08 22.59
CA GLY A 124 2.29 -1.94 23.83
C GLY A 124 1.65 -2.76 24.96
N ARG A 125 2.27 -2.76 26.14
CA ARG A 125 1.62 -3.29 27.35
C ARG A 125 0.66 -2.22 27.88
N LEU A 126 -0.57 -2.62 28.22
CA LEU A 126 -1.65 -1.76 28.72
C LEU A 126 -1.33 -1.00 30.03
N ASN A 127 -0.17 -1.22 30.64
CA ASN A 127 0.19 -0.66 31.95
C ASN A 127 0.85 0.73 31.88
N ASN A 128 0.97 1.35 30.69
CA ASN A 128 1.67 2.63 30.50
C ASN A 128 0.71 3.76 30.09
N ASP A 129 1.10 5.01 30.40
CA ASP A 129 0.37 6.27 30.19
C ASP A 129 -0.14 6.56 28.76
N PHE A 130 0.24 5.75 27.78
CA PHE A 130 -0.13 5.93 26.37
C PHE A 130 -1.38 5.13 26.03
N LEU A 131 -2.52 5.67 26.43
CA LEU A 131 -3.82 5.16 25.99
C LEU A 131 -4.10 5.59 24.55
N LEU A 132 -4.91 4.79 23.85
CA LEU A 132 -5.45 5.21 22.56
C LEU A 132 -6.20 6.55 22.71
N PRO A 133 -6.12 7.44 21.71
CA PRO A 133 -6.79 8.74 21.76
C PRO A 133 -8.30 8.57 21.98
N ARG A 134 -8.85 9.17 23.05
CA ARG A 134 -10.30 9.13 23.30
C ARG A 134 -11.13 9.78 22.20
N LYS A 135 -10.56 10.76 21.50
CA LYS A 135 -11.17 11.46 20.36
C LYS A 135 -10.43 11.06 19.08
N PRO A 136 -11.15 10.86 17.96
CA PRO A 136 -10.52 10.63 16.68
C PRO A 136 -9.59 11.80 16.30
N ILE A 137 -8.40 11.45 15.84
CA ILE A 137 -7.39 12.37 15.30
C ILE A 137 -7.81 12.71 13.87
N LYS A 138 -8.00 14.00 13.62
CA LYS A 138 -8.27 14.52 12.28
C LYS A 138 -7.00 15.16 11.76
N ASN A 139 -6.40 14.54 10.76
CA ASN A 139 -5.24 15.08 10.07
C ASN A 139 -5.64 15.51 8.65
N LYS A 140 -5.25 16.74 8.27
CA LYS A 140 -5.59 17.35 6.97
C LYS A 140 -4.40 17.46 6.02
N THR A 141 -3.24 16.98 6.40
CA THR A 141 -1.99 17.14 5.66
C THR A 141 -1.43 15.80 5.17
N VAL A 142 -1.75 14.70 5.84
CA VAL A 142 -1.32 13.35 5.44
C VAL A 142 -1.93 12.99 4.10
N GLN A 143 -1.08 12.93 3.08
CA GLN A 143 -1.39 12.51 1.72
C GLN A 143 -1.05 11.04 1.49
N ARG A 144 -0.05 10.51 2.19
CA ARG A 144 0.40 9.12 2.03
C ARG A 144 0.45 8.43 3.38
N LEU A 145 -0.28 7.32 3.49
CA LEU A 145 -0.28 6.46 4.67
C LEU A 145 0.08 5.03 4.26
N GLN A 146 1.12 4.49 4.89
CA GLN A 146 1.50 3.08 4.74
C GLN A 146 1.42 2.40 6.10
N PHE A 147 0.71 1.29 6.15
CA PHE A 147 0.63 0.42 7.32
C PHE A 147 1.08 -0.98 6.94
N ILE A 148 2.08 -1.50 7.66
CA ILE A 148 2.66 -2.83 7.45
C ILE A 148 2.66 -3.53 8.81
N GLY A 149 1.75 -4.46 9.06
CA GLY A 149 1.65 -5.13 10.35
C GLY A 149 0.38 -5.95 10.51
N ASP A 150 -0.05 -6.17 11.74
CA ASP A 150 -1.28 -6.91 12.04
C ASP A 150 -2.53 -6.11 11.64
N GLY A 151 -3.40 -6.72 10.83
CA GLY A 151 -4.68 -6.13 10.42
C GLY A 151 -5.59 -5.69 11.56
N ALA A 152 -5.52 -6.34 12.74
CA ALA A 152 -6.28 -5.90 13.91
C ALA A 152 -5.86 -4.50 14.40
N LEU A 153 -4.56 -4.17 14.28
CA LEU A 153 -4.04 -2.84 14.61
C LEU A 153 -4.46 -1.80 13.59
N PHE A 154 -4.61 -2.18 12.32
CA PHE A 154 -5.20 -1.30 11.32
C PHE A 154 -6.67 -0.96 11.67
N GLY A 155 -7.42 -1.88 12.25
CA GLY A 155 -8.75 -1.61 12.82
C GLY A 155 -8.73 -0.55 13.93
N ALA A 156 -7.69 -0.54 14.77
CA ALA A 156 -7.51 0.54 15.74
C ALA A 156 -7.16 1.87 15.06
N ILE A 157 -6.31 1.86 14.02
CA ILE A 157 -6.00 3.06 13.22
C ILE A 157 -7.28 3.61 12.58
N SER A 158 -8.09 2.77 11.95
CA SER A 158 -9.34 3.19 11.28
C SER A 158 -10.38 3.76 12.23
N HIS A 159 -10.33 3.36 13.51
CA HIS A 159 -11.17 3.93 14.56
C HIS A 159 -10.70 5.32 14.99
N HIS A 160 -9.39 5.51 15.14
CA HIS A 160 -8.81 6.68 15.78
C HIS A 160 -8.22 7.73 14.83
N LEU A 161 -8.05 7.44 13.54
CA LEU A 161 -7.42 8.33 12.57
C LEU A 161 -8.35 8.61 11.39
N MET A 162 -8.42 9.89 11.00
CA MET A 162 -9.12 10.39 9.82
C MET A 162 -8.15 11.27 9.02
N CYS A 163 -7.93 10.96 7.74
CA CYS A 163 -7.00 11.68 6.88
C CYS A 163 -7.74 12.26 5.67
N SER A 164 -8.21 13.52 5.74
CA SER A 164 -9.08 14.08 4.69
C SER A 164 -8.37 14.37 3.37
N SER A 165 -7.05 14.53 3.41
CA SER A 165 -6.22 14.83 2.23
C SER A 165 -5.47 13.61 1.71
N LEU A 166 -5.89 12.40 2.10
CA LEU A 166 -5.22 11.17 1.73
C LEU A 166 -5.38 10.87 0.23
N GLU A 167 -4.25 10.70 -0.44
CA GLU A 167 -4.15 10.39 -1.87
C GLU A 167 -3.65 8.95 -2.09
N SER A 168 -2.83 8.43 -1.18
CA SER A 168 -2.26 7.08 -1.28
C SER A 168 -2.36 6.32 0.04
N LEU A 169 -2.92 5.11 -0.03
CA LEU A 169 -3.03 4.18 1.09
C LEU A 169 -2.39 2.84 0.71
N LEU A 170 -1.45 2.38 1.55
CA LEU A 170 -0.93 1.02 1.52
C LEU A 170 -1.28 0.33 2.83
N VAL A 171 -1.91 -0.83 2.75
CA VAL A 171 -2.17 -1.71 3.90
C VAL A 171 -1.58 -3.07 3.58
N ASN A 172 -0.55 -3.47 4.33
CA ASN A 172 0.06 -4.79 4.25
C ASN A 172 -0.18 -5.53 5.57
N ASN A 173 -1.03 -6.55 5.53
CA ASN A 173 -1.36 -7.36 6.69
C ASN A 173 -0.42 -8.56 6.80
N THR A 174 0.63 -8.43 7.59
CA THR A 174 1.67 -9.46 7.71
C THR A 174 1.20 -10.72 8.45
N ASN A 175 0.07 -10.68 9.15
CA ASN A 175 -0.43 -11.80 9.94
C ASN A 175 -1.46 -12.66 9.19
N GLY A 176 -1.90 -12.28 7.98
CA GLY A 176 -2.78 -13.08 7.10
C GLY A 176 -4.19 -13.40 7.61
N GLU A 177 -4.45 -13.42 8.92
CA GLU A 177 -5.63 -14.06 9.53
C GLU A 177 -6.76 -13.07 9.92
N CYS A 178 -6.59 -11.77 9.69
CA CYS A 178 -7.58 -10.78 10.15
C CYS A 178 -8.81 -10.72 9.23
N GLN A 179 -9.85 -11.48 9.58
CA GLN A 179 -11.15 -11.54 8.89
C GLN A 179 -11.85 -10.17 8.78
N ASN A 180 -11.53 -9.20 9.64
CA ASN A 180 -12.20 -7.89 9.68
C ASN A 180 -11.40 -6.73 9.07
N SER A 181 -10.35 -7.03 8.29
CA SER A 181 -9.50 -6.01 7.68
C SER A 181 -10.24 -5.18 6.62
N ALA A 182 -11.14 -5.79 5.83
CA ALA A 182 -11.97 -5.09 4.84
C ALA A 182 -12.88 -4.01 5.46
N TYR A 183 -13.64 -4.34 6.51
CA TYR A 183 -14.50 -3.40 7.21
C TYR A 183 -13.71 -2.22 7.79
N SER A 184 -12.50 -2.50 8.30
CA SER A 184 -11.62 -1.47 8.83
C SER A 184 -11.18 -0.47 7.74
N ILE A 185 -10.88 -0.96 6.53
CA ILE A 185 -10.53 -0.12 5.38
C ILE A 185 -11.75 0.70 4.93
N ILE A 186 -12.90 0.06 4.73
CA ILE A 186 -14.14 0.74 4.33
C ILE A 186 -14.47 1.85 5.34
N SER A 187 -14.49 1.52 6.64
CA SER A 187 -14.78 2.49 7.70
C SER A 187 -13.77 3.64 7.74
N PHE A 188 -12.49 3.37 7.49
CA PHE A 188 -11.46 4.40 7.41
C PHE A 188 -11.71 5.37 6.24
N LEU A 189 -12.03 4.85 5.05
CA LEU A 189 -12.31 5.65 3.86
C LEU A 189 -13.59 6.48 4.02
N GLU A 190 -14.66 5.89 4.56
CA GLU A 190 -15.93 6.58 4.86
C GLU A 190 -15.73 7.77 5.80
N LYS A 191 -14.94 7.58 6.85
CA LYS A 191 -14.65 8.64 7.83
C LYS A 191 -13.71 9.70 7.27
N SER A 192 -12.71 9.28 6.51
CA SER A 192 -11.70 10.18 5.95
C SER A 192 -12.26 11.04 4.83
N ARG A 193 -13.23 10.54 4.04
CA ARG A 193 -13.82 11.23 2.87
C ARG A 193 -12.76 11.83 1.95
N CYS A 194 -11.67 11.10 1.76
CA CYS A 194 -10.51 11.53 1.01
C CYS A 194 -10.66 11.30 -0.50
N SER A 195 -9.89 12.03 -1.30
CA SER A 195 -9.79 11.82 -2.76
C SER A 195 -8.69 10.81 -3.09
N LEU A 196 -8.88 9.57 -2.67
CA LEU A 196 -7.87 8.52 -2.81
C LEU A 196 -7.57 8.24 -4.29
N GLU A 197 -6.30 8.34 -4.68
CA GLU A 197 -5.83 8.08 -6.05
C GLU A 197 -5.12 6.73 -6.17
N CYS A 198 -4.48 6.25 -5.11
CA CYS A 198 -3.73 5.01 -5.08
C CYS A 198 -4.08 4.16 -3.86
N LEU A 199 -4.46 2.90 -4.10
CA LEU A 199 -4.75 1.92 -3.06
C LEU A 199 -3.93 0.64 -3.30
N SER A 200 -3.14 0.24 -2.31
CA SER A 200 -2.42 -1.03 -2.30
C SER A 200 -2.85 -1.86 -1.11
N LEU A 201 -3.34 -3.07 -1.37
CA LEU A 201 -3.83 -3.99 -0.33
C LEU A 201 -3.02 -5.29 -0.43
N VAL A 202 -2.19 -5.57 0.55
CA VAL A 202 -1.29 -6.71 0.56
C VAL A 202 -1.66 -7.65 1.70
N HIS A 203 -1.96 -8.92 1.38
CA HIS A 203 -2.39 -9.93 2.36
C HIS A 203 -3.62 -9.51 3.19
N VAL A 204 -4.45 -8.62 2.64
CA VAL A 204 -5.69 -8.15 3.25
C VAL A 204 -6.81 -9.11 2.87
N ASN A 205 -7.51 -9.64 3.88
CA ASN A 205 -8.69 -10.45 3.63
C ASN A 205 -9.87 -9.53 3.29
N LEU A 206 -10.34 -9.63 2.04
CA LEU A 206 -11.50 -8.91 1.54
C LEU A 206 -12.76 -9.78 1.42
N ILE A 207 -12.70 -11.03 1.90
CA ILE A 207 -13.84 -11.93 1.99
C ILE A 207 -14.69 -11.50 3.18
N LEU A 208 -15.89 -10.99 2.88
CA LEU A 208 -16.95 -10.76 3.86
C LEU A 208 -18.07 -11.77 3.63
N ASP A 209 -18.89 -12.04 4.64
CA ASP A 209 -20.08 -12.93 4.54
C ASP A 209 -21.00 -12.56 3.34
N GLU A 210 -20.90 -11.32 2.86
CA GLU A 210 -21.51 -10.81 1.63
C GLU A 210 -20.44 -10.21 0.70
N GLU A 211 -19.55 -11.05 0.16
CA GLU A 211 -18.37 -10.69 -0.65
C GLU A 211 -18.64 -9.59 -1.71
N TYR A 212 -19.82 -9.64 -2.35
CA TYR A 212 -20.21 -8.67 -3.37
C TYR A 212 -20.45 -7.25 -2.82
N LYS A 213 -21.00 -7.12 -1.60
CA LYS A 213 -21.28 -5.80 -1.01
C LYS A 213 -20.00 -5.09 -0.62
N ALA A 214 -19.03 -5.81 -0.05
CA ALA A 214 -17.72 -5.29 0.33
C ALA A 214 -16.99 -4.61 -0.84
N VAL A 215 -16.87 -5.34 -1.95
CA VAL A 215 -16.23 -4.88 -3.19
C VAL A 215 -16.94 -3.63 -3.71
N THR A 216 -18.28 -3.69 -3.72
CA THR A 216 -19.13 -2.60 -4.21
C THR A 216 -18.95 -1.34 -3.37
N SER A 217 -19.04 -1.44 -2.05
CA SER A 217 -18.83 -0.31 -1.13
C SER A 217 -17.42 0.28 -1.27
N LEU A 218 -16.39 -0.57 -1.39
CA LEU A 218 -15.04 -0.09 -1.63
C LEU A 218 -14.96 0.73 -2.94
N CYS A 219 -15.59 0.23 -4.01
CA CYS A 219 -15.63 0.93 -5.29
C CYS A 219 -16.40 2.26 -5.24
N GLU A 220 -17.47 2.33 -4.47
CA GLU A 220 -18.26 3.55 -4.26
C GLU A 220 -17.48 4.64 -3.52
N LEU A 221 -16.62 4.23 -2.57
CA LEU A 221 -15.83 5.13 -1.74
C LEU A 221 -14.57 5.66 -2.44
N MET A 222 -14.23 5.15 -3.62
CA MET A 222 -12.99 5.50 -4.32
C MET A 222 -13.21 5.98 -5.76
N PRO A 223 -14.08 6.99 -6.01
CA PRO A 223 -14.36 7.45 -7.36
C PRO A 223 -13.14 8.06 -8.07
N THR A 224 -12.14 8.53 -7.31
CA THR A 224 -10.92 9.16 -7.81
C THR A 224 -9.76 8.20 -8.05
N ILE A 225 -9.93 6.90 -7.78
CA ILE A 225 -8.83 5.94 -7.86
C ILE A 225 -8.24 5.89 -9.28
N ARG A 226 -6.93 5.98 -9.38
CA ARG A 226 -6.15 5.86 -10.63
C ARG A 226 -5.35 4.57 -10.68
N SER A 227 -4.90 4.11 -9.52
CA SER A 227 -4.05 2.93 -9.36
C SER A 227 -4.57 2.04 -8.24
N PHE A 228 -4.82 0.76 -8.56
CA PHE A 228 -5.27 -0.24 -7.59
C PHE A 228 -4.37 -1.47 -7.62
N HIS A 229 -3.79 -1.81 -6.48
CA HIS A 229 -2.78 -2.86 -6.32
C HIS A 229 -3.19 -3.90 -5.26
N PRO A 230 -4.21 -4.73 -5.49
CA PRO A 230 -4.54 -5.77 -4.54
C PRO A 230 -3.69 -7.04 -4.76
N ASP A 231 -3.15 -7.57 -3.66
CA ASP A 231 -2.36 -8.80 -3.59
C ASP A 231 -3.14 -9.86 -2.78
N PHE A 232 -3.67 -10.82 -3.53
CA PHE A 232 -4.42 -12.01 -3.13
C PHE A 232 -3.53 -13.27 -3.14
N SER A 233 -2.27 -13.12 -2.79
CA SER A 233 -1.36 -14.26 -2.59
C SER A 233 -1.67 -15.08 -1.34
N GLY A 234 -2.57 -14.62 -0.46
CA GLY A 234 -3.14 -15.44 0.61
C GLY A 234 -4.10 -16.51 0.10
N ASP A 235 -4.63 -17.34 1.00
CA ASP A 235 -5.55 -18.45 0.68
C ASP A 235 -7.01 -17.96 0.45
N PHE A 236 -7.17 -16.80 -0.18
CA PHE A 236 -8.46 -16.12 -0.32
C PHE A 236 -8.96 -16.18 -1.77
N ASP A 237 -9.81 -17.17 -2.05
CA ASP A 237 -9.96 -17.67 -3.42
C ASP A 237 -11.04 -16.98 -4.31
N SER A 238 -11.88 -16.10 -3.78
CA SER A 238 -13.05 -15.59 -4.52
C SER A 238 -12.93 -14.14 -4.99
N PHE A 239 -12.19 -13.29 -4.27
CA PHE A 239 -12.27 -11.83 -4.45
C PHE A 239 -11.91 -11.31 -5.86
N PRO A 240 -10.84 -11.77 -6.55
CA PRO A 240 -10.50 -11.26 -7.88
C PRO A 240 -11.67 -11.40 -8.87
N VAL A 241 -12.38 -12.52 -8.81
CA VAL A 241 -13.54 -12.81 -9.66
C VAL A 241 -14.68 -11.84 -9.37
N HIS A 242 -14.96 -11.56 -8.10
CA HIS A 242 -16.00 -10.59 -7.72
C HIS A 242 -15.64 -9.17 -8.11
N LEU A 243 -14.40 -8.75 -7.91
CA LEU A 243 -13.89 -7.46 -8.39
C LEU A 243 -14.09 -7.31 -9.89
N PHE A 244 -13.71 -8.31 -10.69
CA PHE A 244 -13.88 -8.24 -12.14
C PHE A 244 -15.34 -8.22 -12.56
N LYS A 245 -16.20 -9.03 -11.92
CA LYS A 245 -17.65 -9.01 -12.17
C LYS A 245 -18.28 -7.66 -11.84
N VAL A 246 -17.83 -7.00 -10.77
CA VAL A 246 -18.28 -5.65 -10.44
C VAL A 246 -17.78 -4.68 -11.52
N LEU A 247 -16.48 -4.63 -11.78
CA LEU A 247 -15.92 -3.70 -12.75
C LEU A 247 -16.47 -3.89 -14.17
N SER A 248 -16.73 -5.13 -14.60
CA SER A 248 -17.30 -5.43 -15.92
C SER A 248 -18.74 -4.96 -16.06
N LYS A 249 -19.60 -5.18 -15.04
CA LYS A 249 -21.00 -4.71 -15.02
C LYS A 249 -21.11 -3.18 -15.12
N PHE A 250 -20.19 -2.47 -14.49
CA PHE A 250 -20.18 -1.00 -14.43
C PHE A 250 -19.21 -0.35 -15.43
N SER A 251 -18.61 -1.15 -16.32
CA SER A 251 -17.74 -0.67 -17.39
C SER A 251 -18.52 -0.01 -18.51
N ILE A 252 -19.80 -0.38 -18.71
CA ILE A 252 -20.67 0.19 -19.73
C ILE A 252 -21.05 1.59 -19.28
N ILE A 253 -20.47 2.61 -19.94
CA ILE A 253 -20.84 4.02 -19.79
C ILE A 253 -22.24 4.21 -20.40
N ASP A 254 -23.28 3.68 -19.77
CA ASP A 254 -24.64 4.13 -20.04
C ASP A 254 -24.83 5.45 -19.28
N LYS A 255 -24.80 6.56 -20.02
CA LYS A 255 -24.89 7.92 -19.48
C LYS A 255 -26.18 8.19 -18.71
N ARG A 256 -27.14 7.26 -18.66
CA ARG A 256 -28.48 7.58 -18.18
C ARG A 256 -28.86 7.06 -16.79
N LYS A 257 -28.30 5.97 -16.23
CA LYS A 257 -28.85 5.43 -14.94
C LYS A 257 -27.92 4.62 -14.02
N VAL A 258 -26.68 4.31 -14.38
CA VAL A 258 -25.87 3.36 -13.60
C VAL A 258 -24.66 4.05 -12.94
N PRO A 259 -24.43 3.88 -11.63
CA PRO A 259 -23.23 4.42 -10.97
C PRO A 259 -21.96 3.85 -11.63
N GLN A 260 -21.02 4.74 -11.95
CA GLN A 260 -19.72 4.33 -12.50
C GLN A 260 -18.75 4.08 -11.35
N TYR A 261 -18.31 2.84 -11.21
CA TYR A 261 -17.35 2.44 -10.20
C TYR A 261 -15.93 2.58 -10.70
N LEU A 262 -15.11 3.37 -9.99
CA LEU A 262 -13.70 3.63 -10.32
C LEU A 262 -13.47 4.28 -11.71
N PRO A 263 -14.20 5.34 -12.09
CA PRO A 263 -14.17 5.91 -13.45
C PRO A 263 -12.77 6.37 -13.92
N LEU A 264 -11.87 6.71 -12.99
CA LEU A 264 -10.51 7.18 -13.30
C LEU A 264 -9.45 6.09 -13.26
N LEU A 265 -9.82 4.83 -13.01
CA LEU A 265 -8.87 3.73 -12.89
C LEU A 265 -8.09 3.57 -14.19
N SER A 266 -6.76 3.67 -14.11
CA SER A 266 -5.84 3.64 -15.24
C SER A 266 -4.76 2.56 -15.10
N SER A 267 -4.46 2.15 -13.87
CA SER A 267 -3.49 1.12 -13.54
C SER A 267 -4.10 0.10 -12.59
N LEU A 268 -4.00 -1.18 -12.93
CA LEU A 268 -4.45 -2.30 -12.10
C LEU A 268 -3.32 -3.33 -12.00
N SER A 269 -2.85 -3.58 -10.79
CA SER A 269 -1.81 -4.60 -10.52
C SER A 269 -2.36 -5.65 -9.58
N LEU A 270 -2.50 -6.87 -10.08
CA LEU A 270 -3.10 -7.99 -9.36
C LEU A 270 -2.02 -9.02 -9.08
N LYS A 271 -2.03 -9.57 -7.88
CA LYS A 271 -1.23 -10.76 -7.55
C LYS A 271 -2.16 -11.81 -6.95
N SER A 272 -2.16 -13.03 -7.47
CA SER A 272 -3.07 -14.09 -7.00
C SER A 272 -2.52 -15.48 -7.28
N LYS A 273 -2.91 -16.46 -6.46
CA LYS A 273 -2.61 -17.90 -6.66
C LYS A 273 -3.55 -18.60 -7.65
N ILE A 274 -4.63 -17.93 -8.07
CA ILE A 274 -5.77 -18.58 -8.74
C ILE A 274 -5.71 -18.38 -10.24
N PHE A 275 -6.22 -19.38 -10.95
CA PHE A 275 -6.53 -19.29 -12.37
C PHE A 275 -7.57 -18.18 -12.62
N TYR A 276 -7.13 -17.13 -13.31
CA TYR A 276 -7.98 -15.99 -13.64
C TYR A 276 -9.11 -16.39 -14.59
N GLN A 277 -10.34 -15.92 -14.33
CA GLN A 277 -11.41 -15.91 -15.32
C GLN A 277 -11.13 -14.81 -16.34
N TRP A 278 -10.23 -15.08 -17.28
CA TRP A 278 -9.76 -14.13 -18.29
C TRP A 278 -10.90 -13.43 -19.03
N ASP A 279 -12.02 -14.10 -19.29
CA ASP A 279 -13.20 -13.49 -19.93
C ASP A 279 -13.74 -12.28 -19.14
N SER A 280 -13.84 -12.42 -17.80
CA SER A 280 -14.33 -11.34 -16.93
C SER A 280 -13.33 -10.19 -16.85
N LEU A 281 -12.05 -10.52 -16.91
CA LEU A 281 -10.96 -9.55 -16.97
C LEU A 281 -11.07 -8.77 -18.28
N LEU A 282 -11.11 -9.45 -19.45
CA LEU A 282 -11.22 -8.84 -20.78
C LEU A 282 -12.42 -7.92 -20.95
N ASP A 283 -13.53 -8.15 -20.26
CA ASP A 283 -14.69 -7.26 -20.29
C ASP A 283 -14.45 -5.90 -19.62
N ILE A 284 -13.43 -5.77 -18.78
CA ILE A 284 -12.99 -4.50 -18.20
C ILE A 284 -12.13 -3.71 -19.19
N PHE A 285 -11.44 -4.42 -20.09
CA PHE A 285 -10.48 -3.84 -21.03
C PHE A 285 -11.10 -3.62 -22.41
N GLY A 286 -11.04 -2.38 -22.89
CA GLY A 286 -11.33 -2.11 -24.28
C GLY A 286 -11.19 -0.64 -24.63
N PRO A 287 -10.67 -0.33 -25.84
CA PRO A 287 -10.67 1.03 -26.33
C PRO A 287 -12.11 1.50 -26.56
N HIS A 288 -12.28 2.82 -26.47
CA HIS A 288 -13.52 3.48 -26.87
C HIS A 288 -13.66 3.39 -28.39
N THR A 289 -14.13 2.26 -28.94
CA THR A 289 -14.31 2.15 -30.40
C THR A 289 -15.49 3.02 -30.84
N PRO A 290 -15.31 4.01 -31.74
CA PRO A 290 -16.40 4.87 -32.21
C PRO A 290 -17.48 4.12 -33.00
N ARG A 291 -17.17 2.90 -33.47
CA ARG A 291 -18.05 2.08 -34.33
C ARG A 291 -18.93 1.08 -33.56
N SER A 292 -18.73 0.93 -32.25
CA SER A 292 -19.61 0.11 -31.40
C SER A 292 -20.65 1.03 -30.75
N ILE A 293 -21.87 0.99 -31.26
CA ILE A 293 -22.99 1.80 -30.75
C ILE A 293 -23.43 1.36 -29.34
N THR A 294 -22.94 0.23 -28.82
CA THR A 294 -23.57 -0.39 -27.64
C THR A 294 -22.70 -0.57 -26.39
N ARG A 295 -21.37 -0.46 -26.40
CA ARG A 295 -20.58 -0.63 -25.16
C ARG A 295 -19.30 0.21 -25.15
N HIS A 296 -19.37 1.38 -24.52
CA HIS A 296 -18.17 2.12 -24.14
C HIS A 296 -17.43 1.33 -23.06
N ARG A 297 -16.22 0.83 -23.36
CA ARG A 297 -15.33 0.17 -22.39
C ARG A 297 -14.34 1.18 -21.78
N ARG A 298 -13.82 0.89 -20.58
CA ARG A 298 -12.85 1.73 -19.86
C ARG A 298 -11.46 1.57 -20.47
N ALA A 299 -10.79 2.68 -20.75
CA ALA A 299 -9.40 2.66 -21.18
C ALA A 299 -8.46 2.53 -19.97
N LEU A 300 -8.28 1.32 -19.45
CA LEU A 300 -7.13 1.02 -18.60
C LEU A 300 -5.86 1.13 -19.44
N LYS A 301 -4.82 1.78 -18.90
CA LYS A 301 -3.55 2.00 -19.59
C LYS A 301 -2.54 0.91 -19.24
N HIS A 302 -2.56 0.44 -17.99
CA HIS A 302 -1.58 -0.51 -17.46
C HIS A 302 -2.29 -1.62 -16.68
N VAL A 303 -1.92 -2.86 -17.00
CA VAL A 303 -2.43 -4.07 -16.36
C VAL A 303 -1.24 -4.94 -16.03
N THR A 304 -1.05 -5.22 -14.75
CA THR A 304 -0.03 -6.14 -14.27
C THR A 304 -0.71 -7.28 -13.55
N ILE A 305 -0.39 -8.52 -13.93
CA ILE A 305 -0.95 -9.72 -13.32
C ILE A 305 0.22 -10.63 -12.97
N LEU A 306 0.48 -10.79 -11.67
CA LEU A 306 1.42 -11.77 -11.17
C LEU A 306 0.65 -13.02 -10.74
N VAL A 307 0.75 -14.07 -11.55
CA VAL A 307 0.19 -15.37 -11.21
C VAL A 307 1.20 -16.11 -10.35
N LEU A 308 0.85 -16.42 -9.12
CA LEU A 308 1.67 -17.27 -8.26
C LEU A 308 1.34 -18.71 -8.56
N ASP A 309 2.36 -19.53 -8.84
CA ASP A 309 2.15 -20.95 -9.03
C ASP A 309 1.67 -21.57 -7.70
N PRO A 310 0.44 -22.11 -7.62
CA PRO A 310 -0.05 -22.75 -6.40
C PRO A 310 0.69 -24.05 -6.09
N HIS A 311 1.42 -24.59 -7.08
CA HIS A 311 2.22 -25.77 -6.93
C HIS A 311 3.66 -25.39 -7.24
N ASP A 312 4.57 -25.50 -6.27
CA ASP A 312 6.01 -25.37 -6.51
C ASP A 312 6.49 -26.58 -7.36
N ARG A 313 6.03 -26.67 -8.60
CA ARG A 313 6.25 -27.82 -9.47
C ARG A 313 7.67 -27.72 -9.96
N SER A 314 8.44 -28.76 -9.60
CA SER A 314 9.79 -28.96 -10.11
C SER A 314 9.83 -28.78 -11.63
N VAL A 315 10.92 -28.17 -12.10
CA VAL A 315 11.23 -27.65 -13.44
C VAL A 315 10.85 -28.56 -14.64
N GLY A 316 10.50 -29.84 -14.43
CA GLY A 316 10.15 -30.81 -15.47
C GLY A 316 8.75 -30.70 -16.09
N GLU A 317 7.77 -30.03 -15.47
CA GLU A 317 6.38 -29.93 -15.99
C GLU A 317 6.06 -28.60 -16.72
N ARG A 318 7.08 -27.80 -17.07
CA ARG A 318 6.92 -26.45 -17.65
C ARG A 318 6.24 -26.40 -19.02
N GLY A 319 6.14 -27.53 -19.73
CA GLY A 319 5.60 -27.61 -21.10
C GLY A 319 4.11 -27.24 -21.25
N ASN A 320 3.36 -27.11 -20.15
CA ASN A 320 1.92 -26.88 -20.20
C ASN A 320 1.45 -25.61 -19.48
N LEU A 321 2.33 -24.63 -19.21
CA LEU A 321 1.97 -23.40 -18.49
C LEU A 321 0.82 -22.61 -19.15
N ALA A 322 0.75 -22.56 -20.48
CA ALA A 322 -0.35 -21.87 -21.19
C ALA A 322 -1.71 -22.55 -20.96
N VAL A 323 -1.73 -23.89 -20.93
CA VAL A 323 -2.91 -24.69 -20.59
C VAL A 323 -3.22 -24.58 -19.10
N ALA A 324 -2.18 -24.54 -18.25
CA ALA A 324 -2.33 -24.36 -16.81
C ALA A 324 -3.03 -23.04 -16.49
N TYR A 325 -2.68 -21.94 -17.19
CA TYR A 325 -3.31 -20.64 -16.97
C TYR A 325 -4.66 -20.43 -17.68
N ASN A 326 -5.20 -21.45 -18.38
CA ASN A 326 -6.50 -21.38 -19.09
C ASN A 326 -6.61 -20.18 -20.05
N ILE A 327 -5.51 -19.75 -20.68
CA ILE A 327 -5.54 -18.70 -21.70
C ILE A 327 -5.86 -19.37 -23.03
N ASP A 328 -7.11 -19.33 -23.47
CA ASP A 328 -7.48 -19.86 -24.77
C ASP A 328 -7.07 -18.93 -25.94
N VAL A 329 -7.22 -19.41 -27.18
CA VAL A 329 -6.86 -18.64 -28.37
C VAL A 329 -7.66 -17.33 -28.48
N PRO A 330 -9.00 -17.31 -28.33
CA PRO A 330 -9.79 -16.07 -28.30
C PRO A 330 -9.30 -15.03 -27.28
N ILE A 331 -9.01 -15.45 -26.04
CA ILE A 331 -8.49 -14.59 -24.97
C ILE A 331 -7.14 -14.02 -25.40
N LEU A 332 -6.22 -14.87 -25.86
CA LEU A 332 -4.89 -14.45 -26.27
C LEU A 332 -4.94 -13.43 -27.41
N LYS A 333 -5.77 -13.66 -28.43
CA LYS A 333 -5.97 -12.69 -29.52
C LYS A 333 -6.46 -11.34 -29.00
N THR A 334 -7.37 -11.35 -28.04
CA THR A 334 -7.92 -10.13 -27.46
C THR A 334 -6.83 -9.37 -26.68
N ILE A 335 -6.02 -10.06 -25.88
CA ILE A 335 -4.89 -9.47 -25.16
C ILE A 335 -3.90 -8.84 -26.15
N LEU A 336 -3.51 -9.57 -27.20
CA LEU A 336 -2.58 -9.07 -28.22
C LEU A 336 -3.16 -7.86 -28.96
N TRP A 337 -4.44 -7.90 -29.34
CA TRP A 337 -5.10 -6.77 -29.97
C TRP A 337 -5.17 -5.54 -29.04
N LEU A 338 -5.46 -5.71 -27.76
CA LEU A 338 -5.45 -4.62 -26.78
C LEU A 338 -4.06 -3.99 -26.63
N ARG A 339 -3.02 -4.82 -26.64
CA ARG A 339 -1.63 -4.36 -26.57
C ARG A 339 -1.23 -3.59 -27.83
N ASP A 340 -1.42 -4.20 -28.99
CA ASP A 340 -0.85 -3.71 -30.24
C ASP A 340 -1.71 -2.62 -30.89
N SER A 341 -3.05 -2.68 -30.72
CA SER A 341 -3.99 -1.74 -31.34
C SER A 341 -4.57 -0.70 -30.37
N ALA A 342 -4.74 -1.03 -29.09
CA ALA A 342 -5.34 -0.12 -28.10
C ALA A 342 -4.33 0.55 -27.16
N GLY A 343 -3.04 0.21 -27.27
CA GLY A 343 -1.96 0.80 -26.47
C GLY A 343 -2.01 0.41 -24.98
N VAL A 344 -2.71 -0.67 -24.63
CA VAL A 344 -2.77 -1.16 -23.25
C VAL A 344 -1.48 -1.91 -22.94
N THR A 345 -0.76 -1.50 -21.90
CA THR A 345 0.40 -2.26 -21.44
C THR A 345 -0.06 -3.44 -20.60
N TRP A 346 0.26 -4.65 -21.04
CA TRP A 346 -0.01 -5.90 -20.32
C TRP A 346 1.31 -6.49 -19.85
N ASP A 347 1.43 -6.74 -18.55
CA ASP A 347 2.56 -7.43 -17.95
C ASP A 347 2.04 -8.61 -17.12
N VAL A 348 2.13 -9.83 -17.68
CA VAL A 348 1.65 -11.05 -17.03
C VAL A 348 2.85 -11.95 -16.74
N LYS A 349 3.16 -12.13 -15.45
CA LYS A 349 4.32 -12.89 -14.97
C LYS A 349 3.88 -14.10 -14.17
N SER A 350 4.69 -15.16 -14.19
CA SER A 350 4.48 -16.39 -13.42
C SER A 350 5.54 -16.51 -12.32
N GLY A 351 5.13 -16.47 -11.06
CA GLY A 351 5.99 -16.73 -9.91
C GLY A 351 7.21 -15.80 -9.83
N SER A 352 8.39 -16.38 -9.55
CA SER A 352 9.69 -15.69 -9.49
C SER A 352 10.41 -15.60 -10.83
N ASP A 353 10.01 -16.41 -11.81
CA ASP A 353 10.59 -16.37 -13.15
C ASP A 353 9.97 -15.18 -13.89
N GLU A 354 10.79 -14.27 -14.42
CA GLU A 354 10.33 -13.12 -15.23
C GLU A 354 9.73 -13.54 -16.59
N ASP A 355 9.41 -14.82 -16.75
CA ASP A 355 8.83 -15.39 -17.94
C ASP A 355 7.45 -14.78 -18.19
N GLU A 356 7.36 -14.01 -19.28
CA GLU A 356 6.13 -13.40 -19.74
C GLU A 356 5.15 -14.49 -20.20
N VAL A 357 4.10 -14.72 -19.40
CA VAL A 357 3.10 -15.79 -19.62
C VAL A 357 2.45 -15.67 -21.00
N ILE A 358 2.23 -14.43 -21.45
CA ILE A 358 1.68 -14.13 -22.79
C ILE A 358 2.65 -14.62 -23.87
N ALA A 359 3.95 -14.36 -23.74
CA ALA A 359 4.95 -14.79 -24.71
C ALA A 359 5.05 -16.32 -24.77
N LEU A 360 4.96 -17.00 -23.63
CA LEU A 360 4.91 -18.46 -23.56
C LEU A 360 3.66 -19.02 -24.25
N ALA A 361 2.48 -18.44 -24.02
CA ALA A 361 1.24 -18.85 -24.68
C ALA A 361 1.34 -18.69 -26.21
N VAL A 362 1.87 -17.56 -26.69
CA VAL A 362 2.11 -17.33 -28.13
C VAL A 362 3.03 -18.39 -28.73
N ARG A 363 4.15 -18.70 -28.05
CA ARG A 363 5.10 -19.73 -28.52
C ARG A 363 4.45 -21.11 -28.60
N TRP A 364 3.69 -21.48 -27.56
CA TRP A 364 3.01 -22.77 -27.50
C TRP A 364 2.03 -22.95 -28.65
N TYR A 365 1.11 -22.00 -28.83
CA TYR A 365 0.12 -22.07 -29.90
C TYR A 365 0.73 -22.05 -31.32
N ARG A 366 1.85 -21.34 -31.52
CA ARG A 366 2.61 -21.42 -32.79
C ARG A 366 3.26 -22.79 -33.00
N GLY A 367 3.57 -23.52 -31.93
CA GLY A 367 4.09 -24.90 -31.98
C GLY A 367 3.03 -25.96 -32.30
N SER A 368 1.78 -25.75 -31.86
CA SER A 368 0.70 -26.76 -31.86
C SER A 368 0.07 -27.10 -33.22
N GLY A 369 0.61 -26.62 -34.34
CA GLY A 369 0.19 -27.00 -35.71
C GLY A 369 -0.30 -25.84 -36.60
N PRO A 370 -0.51 -26.09 -37.90
CA PRO A 370 -0.75 -25.05 -38.92
C PRO A 370 -2.06 -24.28 -38.74
N VAL A 371 -3.13 -24.94 -38.27
CA VAL A 371 -4.46 -24.33 -38.07
C VAL A 371 -4.42 -23.22 -37.00
N VAL A 372 -3.61 -23.42 -35.96
CA VAL A 372 -3.45 -22.45 -34.87
C VAL A 372 -2.49 -21.33 -35.26
N ARG A 373 -1.46 -21.62 -36.07
CA ARG A 373 -0.54 -20.60 -36.62
C ARG A 373 -1.23 -19.55 -37.47
N THR A 374 -2.26 -19.91 -38.23
CA THR A 374 -3.03 -18.93 -39.02
C THR A 374 -3.97 -18.09 -38.16
N ALA A 375 -4.21 -18.49 -36.91
CA ALA A 375 -5.11 -17.81 -36.01
C ALA A 375 -4.42 -16.71 -35.17
N ILE A 376 -3.12 -16.82 -34.91
CA ILE A 376 -2.32 -15.89 -34.06
C ILE A 376 -1.27 -15.21 -34.93
#